data_AF-A0A2U1REX6-F1
#
_entry.id   AF-A0A2U1REX6-F1
#
_cell.length_a   1.000
_cell.length_b   1.000
_cell.length_c   1.000
_cell.angle_alpha   90.00
_cell.angle_beta   90.00
_cell.angle_gamma   90.00
#
_symmetry.space_group_name_H-M   'P 1'
#
loop_
_entity.id
_entity.type
_entity.pdbx_description
1 polymer ?
#
loop_
_entity_poly.entity_id
_entity_poly.type
_entity_poly.pdbx_seq_one_letter_code
_entity_poly.pdbx_strand_id
1 'polypeptide(L)'
;MKSVIALIGALLLMGCQKGGFESGENDPRSPWWQIGFVEPNYMKIWVEDSSVLDINNRMFFRVGGKSAPGGEPEDGTESARGWGTVGGSGVLVTGAELPRMIFVRWQSISEQKTYKGFIEIPEEARQLMVQSTRQRCPKTPERTARYSATLLVGLAPGGVLQAWVRDSCHRPIKVSHAQGELEPLGPEQGMHGGRYAYPVSEKAKRYIDKFGIPYGSW
;
A
#
# COMPACT_ATOMS: atom_id res chain seq x y z
N MET A 1 20.37 19.98 56.67
CA MET A 1 19.98 20.90 55.57
C MET A 1 20.83 20.74 54.30
N LYS A 2 22.15 20.52 54.39
CA LYS A 2 23.03 20.34 53.21
C LYS A 2 22.78 19.02 52.45
N SER A 3 22.43 17.94 53.14
CA SER A 3 22.20 16.62 52.54
C SER A 3 20.89 16.49 51.75
N VAL A 4 19.87 17.30 52.07
CA VAL A 4 18.58 17.31 51.36
C VAL A 4 18.70 18.07 50.04
N ILE A 5 19.52 19.14 50.02
CA ILE A 5 19.81 19.91 48.80
C ILE A 5 20.62 19.08 47.80
N ALA A 6 21.53 18.22 48.28
CA ALA A 6 22.29 17.30 47.45
C ALA A 6 21.42 16.22 46.77
N LEU A 7 20.38 15.73 47.46
CA LEU A 7 19.46 14.73 46.89
C LEU A 7 18.56 15.31 45.78
N ILE A 8 18.12 16.56 45.95
CA ILE A 8 17.28 17.26 44.96
C ILE A 8 18.11 17.61 43.70
N GLY A 9 19.40 17.93 43.86
CA GLY A 9 20.32 18.15 42.74
C GLY A 9 20.56 16.89 41.89
N ALA A 10 20.56 15.70 42.49
CA ALA A 10 20.71 14.44 41.78
C ALA A 10 19.45 14.02 41.00
N LEU A 11 18.25 14.36 41.50
CA LEU A 11 16.97 14.07 40.82
C LEU A 11 16.73 14.93 39.57
N LEU A 12 17.34 16.12 39.49
CA LEU A 12 17.18 17.03 38.33
C LEU A 12 18.04 16.64 37.11
N LEU A 13 19.00 15.72 37.26
CA LEU A 13 19.87 15.25 36.16
C LEU A 13 19.38 13.96 35.49
N MET A 14 18.29 13.35 35.99
CA MET A 14 17.61 12.22 35.33
C MET A 14 16.51 12.66 34.35
N GLY A 15 16.57 13.91 33.88
CA GLY A 15 15.87 14.35 32.67
C GLY A 15 16.51 13.72 31.42
N CYS A 16 16.49 12.39 31.32
CA CYS A 16 16.79 11.69 30.08
C CYS A 16 15.82 12.19 29.02
N GLN A 17 16.28 13.09 28.14
CA GLN A 17 15.63 13.36 26.88
C GLN A 17 15.67 12.05 26.07
N LYS A 18 14.67 11.18 26.26
CA LYS A 18 14.34 10.11 25.31
C LYS A 18 13.68 10.71 24.06
N GLY A 19 14.21 11.81 23.55
CA GLY A 19 14.14 12.08 22.13
C GLY A 19 15.34 11.38 21.52
N GLY A 20 15.28 10.04 21.38
CA GLY A 20 16.31 9.35 20.61
C GLY A 20 16.44 10.01 19.24
N PHE A 21 17.62 9.95 18.62
CA PHE A 21 17.86 10.50 17.26
C PHE A 21 16.82 10.05 16.22
N GLU A 22 16.07 8.99 16.53
CA GLU A 22 15.01 8.37 15.74
C GLU A 22 13.59 8.92 16.02
N SER A 23 13.39 9.78 17.02
CA SER A 23 12.08 10.36 17.32
C SER A 23 11.70 11.42 16.28
N GLY A 24 10.55 11.23 15.63
CA GLY A 24 9.94 12.16 14.69
C GLY A 24 8.67 12.82 15.22
N GLU A 25 8.45 12.82 16.54
CA GLU A 25 7.17 13.28 17.12
C GLU A 25 6.86 14.75 16.80
N ASN A 26 7.89 15.58 16.64
CA ASN A 26 7.76 17.00 16.29
C ASN A 26 7.93 17.27 14.78
N ASP A 27 8.14 16.23 13.96
CA ASP A 27 8.30 16.40 12.53
C ASP A 27 6.94 16.71 11.88
N PRO A 28 6.92 17.52 10.80
CA PRO A 28 5.68 17.83 10.10
C PRO A 28 5.05 16.56 9.54
N ARG A 29 3.75 16.40 9.80
CA ARG A 29 2.96 15.25 9.32
C ARG A 29 1.56 15.67 8.93
N SER A 30 1.04 15.01 7.90
CA SER A 30 -0.37 15.05 7.54
C SER A 30 -1.18 14.21 8.55
N PRO A 31 -2.38 14.67 8.94
CA PRO A 31 -3.34 13.81 9.62
C PRO A 31 -3.91 12.72 8.69
N TRP A 32 -3.71 12.86 7.38
CA TRP A 32 -4.23 11.96 6.36
C TRP A 32 -3.15 10.96 5.90
N TRP A 33 -3.60 9.77 5.51
CA TRP A 33 -2.74 8.70 5.02
C TRP A 33 -2.93 8.51 3.51
N GLN A 34 -2.01 7.81 2.87
CA GLN A 34 -2.03 7.56 1.43
C GLN A 34 -2.36 6.11 1.10
N ILE A 35 -3.19 5.92 0.08
CA ILE A 35 -3.39 4.62 -0.57
C ILE A 35 -2.80 4.65 -1.98
N GLY A 36 -2.00 3.63 -2.32
CA GLY A 36 -1.51 3.40 -3.67
C GLY A 36 -1.82 1.99 -4.14
N PHE A 37 -1.82 1.78 -5.45
CA PHE A 37 -1.97 0.46 -6.05
C PHE A 37 -0.66 -0.04 -6.64
N VAL A 38 -0.49 -1.34 -6.81
CA VAL A 38 0.69 -1.98 -7.41
C VAL A 38 0.22 -3.10 -8.34
N GLU A 39 0.87 -3.26 -9.49
CA GLU A 39 0.63 -4.38 -10.40
C GLU A 39 1.95 -5.12 -10.69
N PRO A 40 1.93 -6.46 -10.88
CA PRO A 40 3.10 -7.19 -11.33
C PRO A 40 3.54 -6.77 -12.74
N ASN A 41 4.80 -7.04 -13.09
CA ASN A 41 5.27 -6.79 -14.45
C ASN A 41 4.41 -7.55 -15.48
N TYR A 42 4.13 -6.91 -16.62
CA TYR A 42 3.29 -7.43 -17.70
C TYR A 42 1.82 -7.75 -17.36
N MET A 43 1.44 -7.70 -16.08
CA MET A 43 0.10 -8.03 -15.62
C MET A 43 -0.70 -6.76 -15.39
N LYS A 44 -0.93 -6.03 -16.48
CA LYS A 44 -1.58 -4.72 -16.41
C LYS A 44 -2.92 -4.81 -15.70
N ILE A 45 -3.17 -3.92 -14.74
CA ILE A 45 -4.46 -3.79 -14.07
C ILE A 45 -5.05 -2.40 -14.25
N TRP A 46 -6.37 -2.33 -14.10
CA TRP A 46 -7.13 -1.09 -14.05
C TRP A 46 -8.08 -1.10 -12.85
N VAL A 47 -7.87 -0.19 -11.89
CA VAL A 47 -8.77 -0.05 -10.75
C VAL A 47 -9.98 0.77 -11.16
N GLU A 48 -11.16 0.14 -11.14
CA GLU A 48 -12.43 0.79 -11.47
C GLU A 48 -13.01 1.53 -10.26
N ASP A 49 -12.91 0.91 -9.09
CA ASP A 49 -13.38 1.49 -7.85
C ASP A 49 -12.55 0.99 -6.67
N SER A 50 -12.42 1.85 -5.67
CA SER A 50 -11.87 1.46 -4.38
C SER A 50 -12.53 2.27 -3.27
N SER A 51 -12.79 1.61 -2.15
CA SER A 51 -13.47 2.21 -1.01
C SER A 51 -12.81 1.76 0.29
N VAL A 52 -12.85 2.63 1.29
CA VAL A 52 -12.25 2.40 2.60
C VAL A 52 -13.36 2.32 3.65
N LEU A 53 -13.31 1.29 4.48
CA LEU A 53 -13.97 1.25 5.78
C LEU A 53 -12.91 1.57 6.85
N ASP A 54 -13.06 2.71 7.53
CA ASP A 54 -12.12 3.10 8.59
C ASP A 54 -12.42 2.39 9.93
N ILE A 55 -11.52 2.56 10.91
CA ILE A 55 -11.68 1.98 12.26
C ILE A 55 -12.93 2.47 13.02
N ASN A 56 -13.51 3.60 12.61
CA ASN A 56 -14.74 4.14 13.19
C ASN A 56 -15.99 3.67 12.42
N ASN A 57 -15.84 2.67 11.55
CA ASN A 57 -16.89 2.12 10.68
C ASN A 57 -17.49 3.15 9.71
N ARG A 58 -16.72 4.17 9.32
CA ARG A 58 -17.13 5.13 8.30
C ARG A 58 -16.64 4.68 6.93
N MET A 59 -17.53 4.76 5.95
CA MET A 59 -17.23 4.43 4.56
C MET A 59 -16.80 5.67 3.78
N PHE A 60 -15.67 5.54 3.09
CA PHE A 60 -15.16 6.53 2.15
C PHE A 60 -15.11 5.88 0.77
N PHE A 61 -15.87 6.43 -0.18
CA PHE A 61 -16.01 5.87 -1.52
C PHE A 61 -15.04 6.53 -2.50
N ARG A 62 -14.67 5.80 -3.56
CA ARG A 62 -13.85 6.29 -4.68
C ARG A 62 -12.48 6.82 -4.23
N VAL A 63 -11.85 6.11 -3.30
CA VAL A 63 -10.58 6.49 -2.67
C VAL A 63 -9.41 6.04 -3.55
N GLY A 64 -9.20 6.78 -4.63
CA GLY A 64 -8.24 6.38 -5.66
C GLY A 64 -8.81 5.39 -6.66
N GLY A 65 -8.10 5.23 -7.76
CA GLY A 65 -8.53 4.47 -8.93
C GLY A 65 -7.76 4.93 -10.17
N LYS A 66 -7.81 4.13 -11.24
CA LYS A 66 -7.00 4.19 -12.49
C LYS A 66 -5.80 3.22 -12.47
N SER A 67 -4.78 3.50 -13.28
CA SER A 67 -3.62 2.64 -13.49
C SER A 67 -2.76 2.47 -12.24
N ALA A 68 -2.33 1.23 -11.98
CA ALA A 68 -1.24 0.97 -11.05
C ALA A 68 0.13 1.06 -11.76
N PRO A 69 1.20 1.42 -11.04
CA PRO A 69 2.57 1.32 -11.52
C PRO A 69 2.99 -0.15 -11.64
N GLY A 70 3.51 -0.49 -12.80
CA GLY A 70 4.08 -1.79 -13.16
C GLY A 70 5.06 -1.63 -14.31
N GLY A 71 5.85 -2.66 -14.58
CA GLY A 71 6.86 -2.66 -15.63
C GLY A 71 6.60 -3.67 -16.74
N GLU A 72 7.25 -3.45 -17.88
CA GLU A 72 7.36 -4.43 -18.97
C GLU A 72 8.85 -4.55 -19.39
N PRO A 73 9.75 -4.93 -18.45
CA PRO A 73 11.17 -4.97 -18.72
C PRO A 73 11.47 -6.11 -19.70
N GLU A 74 11.74 -5.79 -20.96
CA GLU A 74 12.08 -6.76 -22.03
C GLU A 74 13.46 -7.41 -21.83
N ASP A 75 13.71 -7.92 -20.63
CA ASP A 75 14.96 -8.55 -20.18
C ASP A 75 15.03 -10.05 -20.50
N GLY A 76 13.94 -10.62 -21.05
CA GLY A 76 13.87 -12.01 -21.47
C GLY A 76 13.71 -13.02 -20.32
N THR A 77 13.43 -12.54 -19.10
CA THR A 77 13.27 -13.36 -17.88
C THR A 77 11.79 -13.51 -17.50
N GLU A 78 11.49 -14.37 -16.52
CA GLU A 78 10.15 -14.52 -15.93
C GLU A 78 9.82 -13.39 -14.93
N SER A 79 10.03 -12.14 -15.33
CA SER A 79 9.93 -10.97 -14.45
C SER A 79 8.52 -10.64 -13.95
N ALA A 80 7.47 -11.31 -14.45
CA ALA A 80 6.12 -11.23 -13.91
C ALA A 80 5.90 -12.11 -12.66
N ARG A 81 6.82 -13.02 -12.33
CA ARG A 81 6.73 -13.83 -11.10
C ARG A 81 6.98 -12.94 -9.87
N GLY A 82 6.00 -12.88 -8.98
CA GLY A 82 6.04 -11.97 -7.84
C GLY A 82 5.79 -10.51 -8.23
N TRP A 83 5.90 -9.62 -7.25
CA TRP A 83 5.46 -8.22 -7.37
C TRP A 83 6.52 -7.27 -7.94
N GLY A 84 7.73 -7.74 -8.20
CA GLY A 84 8.87 -6.88 -8.56
C GLY A 84 9.09 -5.77 -7.52
N THR A 85 9.20 -4.53 -7.99
CA THR A 85 9.35 -3.36 -7.12
C THR A 85 8.00 -2.93 -6.56
N VAL A 86 7.78 -3.17 -5.26
CA VAL A 86 6.60 -2.66 -4.54
C VAL A 86 6.83 -1.20 -4.16
N GLY A 87 6.27 -0.29 -4.95
CA GLY A 87 6.54 1.13 -4.85
C GLY A 87 5.43 2.00 -5.44
N GLY A 88 5.72 3.28 -5.66
CA GLY A 88 4.80 4.23 -6.28
C GLY A 88 4.24 5.29 -5.33
N SER A 89 3.49 6.21 -5.93
CA SER A 89 2.77 7.29 -5.26
C SER A 89 1.36 6.84 -4.92
N GLY A 90 0.85 7.32 -3.79
CA GLY A 90 -0.55 7.12 -3.40
C GLY A 90 -1.35 8.41 -3.44
N VAL A 91 -2.67 8.29 -3.45
CA VAL A 91 -3.59 9.40 -3.22
C VAL A 91 -3.84 9.57 -1.73
N LEU A 92 -3.98 10.81 -1.26
CA LEU A 92 -4.34 11.09 0.13
C LEU A 92 -5.80 10.73 0.39
N VAL A 93 -6.04 10.01 1.47
CA VAL A 93 -7.36 9.68 2.00
C VAL A 93 -7.72 10.70 3.07
N THR A 94 -8.35 11.79 2.64
CA THR A 94 -8.70 12.92 3.51
C THR A 94 -9.92 12.60 4.37
N GLY A 95 -9.84 12.88 5.68
CA GLY A 95 -10.95 12.77 6.62
C GLY A 95 -11.20 11.36 7.18
N ALA A 96 -10.63 10.32 6.57
CA ALA A 96 -10.70 8.96 7.07
C ALA A 96 -9.67 8.70 8.16
N GLU A 97 -10.07 7.95 9.19
CA GLU A 97 -9.09 7.32 10.07
C GLU A 97 -8.36 6.19 9.31
N LEU A 98 -7.41 5.53 9.98
CA LEU A 98 -6.73 4.39 9.39
C LEU A 98 -7.72 3.27 8.99
N PRO A 99 -7.45 2.53 7.90
CA PRO A 99 -8.39 1.57 7.36
C PRO A 99 -8.49 0.31 8.23
N ARG A 100 -9.71 -0.21 8.37
CA ARG A 100 -9.98 -1.57 8.81
C ARG A 100 -10.07 -2.52 7.63
N MET A 101 -10.68 -2.06 6.53
CA MET A 101 -10.88 -2.85 5.34
C MET A 101 -10.88 -1.97 4.11
N ILE A 102 -10.38 -2.52 3.00
CA ILE A 102 -10.40 -1.87 1.69
C ILE A 102 -11.16 -2.76 0.74
N PHE A 103 -12.15 -2.18 0.08
CA PHE A 103 -12.80 -2.76 -1.07
C PHE A 103 -12.09 -2.30 -2.34
N VAL A 104 -11.87 -3.21 -3.28
CA VAL A 104 -11.34 -2.89 -4.61
C VAL A 104 -12.11 -3.68 -5.66
N ARG A 105 -12.39 -3.01 -6.78
CA ARG A 105 -12.86 -3.63 -8.01
C ARG A 105 -11.91 -3.25 -9.15
N TRP A 106 -11.43 -4.24 -9.89
CA TRP A 106 -10.40 -4.02 -10.90
C TRP A 106 -10.52 -4.96 -12.09
N GLN A 107 -10.02 -4.49 -13.22
CA GLN A 107 -9.82 -5.29 -14.40
C GLN A 107 -8.39 -5.83 -14.41
N SER A 108 -8.25 -7.14 -14.61
CA SER A 108 -7.01 -7.81 -14.95
C SER A 108 -6.90 -7.85 -16.48
N ILE A 109 -6.13 -6.92 -17.05
CA ILE A 109 -6.06 -6.74 -18.50
C ILE A 109 -5.42 -7.97 -19.16
N SER A 110 -4.39 -8.56 -18.56
CA SER A 110 -3.63 -9.68 -19.14
C SER A 110 -4.47 -10.94 -19.39
N GLU A 111 -5.45 -11.23 -18.53
CA GLU A 111 -6.35 -12.37 -18.68
C GLU A 111 -7.78 -11.98 -19.08
N GLN A 112 -8.04 -10.68 -19.33
CA GLN A 112 -9.36 -10.14 -19.67
C GLN A 112 -10.45 -10.66 -18.71
N LYS A 113 -10.21 -10.49 -17.41
CA LYS A 113 -11.18 -10.76 -16.34
C LYS A 113 -11.31 -9.57 -15.41
N THR A 114 -12.49 -9.41 -14.83
CA THR A 114 -12.74 -8.39 -13.80
C THR A 114 -12.98 -9.08 -12.48
N TYR A 115 -12.45 -8.48 -11.41
CA TYR A 115 -12.58 -8.97 -10.06
C TYR A 115 -13.09 -7.88 -9.13
N LYS A 116 -13.64 -8.32 -8.01
CA LYS A 116 -13.84 -7.48 -6.83
C LYS A 116 -13.40 -8.24 -5.60
N GLY A 117 -13.00 -7.51 -4.57
CA GLY A 117 -12.55 -8.13 -3.34
C GLY A 117 -12.38 -7.15 -2.21
N PHE A 118 -12.21 -7.72 -1.03
CA PHE A 118 -11.93 -6.99 0.20
C PHE A 118 -10.59 -7.45 0.74
N ILE A 119 -9.80 -6.51 1.26
CA ILE A 119 -8.59 -6.83 2.01
C ILE A 119 -8.67 -6.18 3.38
N GLU A 120 -8.58 -7.00 4.42
CA GLU A 120 -8.54 -6.54 5.81
C GLU A 120 -7.16 -6.00 6.13
N ILE A 121 -7.12 -4.86 6.84
CA ILE A 121 -5.89 -4.29 7.34
C ILE A 121 -5.86 -4.58 8.84
N PRO A 122 -4.91 -5.38 9.35
CA PRO A 122 -4.88 -5.74 10.76
C PRO A 122 -4.40 -4.57 11.63
N GLU A 123 -4.59 -4.67 12.95
CA GLU A 123 -4.21 -3.61 13.89
C GLU A 123 -2.72 -3.35 13.88
N GLU A 124 -1.90 -4.40 13.77
CA GLU A 124 -0.45 -4.31 13.71
C GLU A 124 0.01 -3.50 12.48
N ALA A 125 -0.72 -3.60 11.36
CA ALA A 125 -0.47 -2.80 10.18
C ALA A 125 -0.79 -1.32 10.43
N ARG A 126 -1.89 -1.02 11.12
CA ARG A 126 -2.24 0.35 11.50
C ARG A 126 -1.23 0.95 12.49
N GLN A 127 -0.75 0.15 13.44
CA GLN A 127 0.32 0.58 14.35
C GLN A 127 1.59 0.90 13.58
N LEU A 128 1.96 0.08 12.59
CA LEU A 128 3.09 0.37 11.70
C LEU A 128 2.87 1.65 10.88
N MET A 129 1.65 1.90 10.40
CA MET A 129 1.30 3.16 9.72
C MET A 129 1.53 4.37 10.63
N VAL A 130 1.08 4.31 11.90
CA VAL A 130 1.32 5.37 12.89
C VAL A 130 2.81 5.55 13.19
N GLN A 131 3.54 4.45 13.41
CA GLN A 131 4.98 4.51 13.69
C GLN A 131 5.75 5.11 12.51
N SER A 132 5.34 4.82 11.27
CA SER A 132 6.02 5.31 10.06
C SER A 132 6.10 6.84 9.96
N THR A 133 5.18 7.57 10.61
CA THR A 133 5.14 9.04 10.62
C THR A 133 5.64 9.65 11.94
N ARG A 134 5.79 8.85 13.00
CA ARG A 134 6.28 9.31 14.31
C ARG A 134 7.74 8.96 14.57
N GLN A 135 8.34 8.13 13.72
CA GLN A 135 9.74 7.73 13.82
C GLN A 135 10.48 8.09 12.54
N ARG A 136 11.68 8.65 12.70
CA ARG A 136 12.64 8.84 11.61
C ARG A 136 13.26 7.50 11.24
N CYS A 137 13.75 7.39 10.02
CA CYS A 137 14.47 6.19 9.61
C CYS A 137 15.82 6.12 10.36
N PRO A 138 16.15 5.01 11.07
CA PRO A 138 17.45 4.86 11.74
C PRO A 138 18.67 5.01 10.84
N LYS A 139 18.51 4.76 9.52
CA LYS A 139 19.59 4.90 8.53
C LYS A 139 19.84 6.34 8.09
N THR A 140 18.87 7.23 8.31
CA THR A 140 18.93 8.65 7.95
C THR A 140 18.22 9.49 9.02
N PRO A 141 18.70 9.46 10.28
CA PRO A 141 18.03 10.11 11.42
C PRO A 141 18.00 11.65 11.32
N GLU A 142 18.83 12.23 10.44
CA GLU A 142 18.84 13.65 10.11
C GLU A 142 17.67 14.09 9.22
N ARG A 143 17.00 13.14 8.56
CA ARG A 143 15.81 13.41 7.74
C ARG A 143 14.56 13.30 8.59
N THR A 144 13.60 14.18 8.33
CA THR A 144 12.29 14.11 8.98
C THR A 144 11.63 12.76 8.77
N ALA A 145 10.79 12.35 9.72
CA ALA A 145 9.89 11.22 9.58
C ALA A 145 8.98 11.39 8.37
N ARG A 146 8.30 10.31 7.99
CA ARG A 146 7.44 10.32 6.81
C ARG A 146 6.28 11.29 7.04
N TYR A 147 6.09 12.19 6.08
CA TYR A 147 5.02 13.18 6.15
C TYR A 147 3.61 12.55 6.21
N SER A 148 3.40 11.37 5.62
CA SER A 148 2.14 10.63 5.72
C SER A 148 2.38 9.13 5.74
N ALA A 149 1.49 8.40 6.42
CA ALA A 149 1.48 6.95 6.37
C ALA A 149 1.10 6.49 4.95
N THR A 150 1.59 5.33 4.52
CA THR A 150 1.27 4.81 3.18
C THR A 150 0.93 3.33 3.27
N LEU A 151 -0.19 3.00 2.66
CA LEU A 151 -0.66 1.65 2.43
C LEU A 151 -0.70 1.41 0.92
N LEU A 152 -0.14 0.30 0.47
CA LEU A 152 -0.12 -0.12 -0.92
C LEU A 152 -0.96 -1.38 -1.06
N VAL A 153 -1.83 -1.42 -2.07
CA VAL A 153 -2.65 -2.59 -2.40
C VAL A 153 -2.24 -3.10 -3.78
N GLY A 154 -1.65 -4.28 -3.81
CA GLY A 154 -1.29 -5.01 -5.00
C GLY A 154 -2.48 -5.77 -5.53
N LEU A 155 -2.67 -5.72 -6.84
CA LEU A 155 -3.71 -6.45 -7.55
C LEU A 155 -3.07 -7.26 -8.66
N ALA A 156 -3.40 -8.54 -8.74
CA ALA A 156 -2.80 -9.44 -9.72
C ALA A 156 -3.83 -10.40 -10.34
N PRO A 157 -3.49 -11.04 -11.48
CA PRO A 157 -4.33 -12.05 -12.11
C PRO A 157 -4.72 -13.18 -11.16
N GLY A 158 -5.87 -13.78 -11.43
CA GLY A 158 -6.45 -14.81 -10.58
C GLY A 158 -7.13 -14.25 -9.33
N GLY A 159 -7.34 -12.92 -9.25
CA GLY A 159 -8.07 -12.29 -8.15
C GLY A 159 -7.24 -11.99 -6.91
N VAL A 160 -5.91 -11.97 -7.00
CA VAL A 160 -5.05 -11.82 -5.81
C VAL A 160 -5.00 -10.36 -5.34
N LEU A 161 -5.21 -10.14 -4.04
CA LEU A 161 -4.92 -8.89 -3.33
C LEU A 161 -3.80 -9.08 -2.32
N GLN A 162 -2.86 -8.15 -2.28
CA GLN A 162 -1.79 -8.12 -1.28
C GLN A 162 -1.63 -6.69 -0.76
N ALA A 163 -1.53 -6.52 0.56
CA ALA A 163 -1.30 -5.22 1.17
C ALA A 163 0.11 -5.09 1.73
N TRP A 164 0.67 -3.89 1.62
CA TRP A 164 1.90 -3.49 2.31
C TRP A 164 1.76 -2.13 2.98
N VAL A 165 2.36 -1.99 4.16
CA VAL A 165 2.57 -0.69 4.79
C VAL A 165 4.03 -0.30 4.64
N ARG A 166 4.30 0.97 4.32
CA ARG A 166 5.67 1.49 4.34
C ARG A 166 6.11 1.81 5.76
N ASP A 167 7.20 1.19 6.22
CA ASP A 167 7.85 1.53 7.49
C ASP A 167 8.50 2.93 7.47
N SER A 168 9.10 3.37 8.57
CA SER A 168 9.79 4.66 8.68
C SER A 168 10.94 4.84 7.68
N CYS A 169 11.53 3.74 7.18
CA CYS A 169 12.59 3.71 6.17
C CYS A 169 12.07 3.45 4.76
N HIS A 170 10.77 3.67 4.50
CA HIS A 170 10.12 3.46 3.21
C HIS A 170 10.09 2.01 2.72
N ARG A 171 10.44 1.02 3.55
CA ARG A 171 10.39 -0.40 3.15
C ARG A 171 8.94 -0.89 3.17
N PRO A 172 8.46 -1.54 2.10
CA PRO A 172 7.12 -2.12 2.06
C PRO A 172 7.08 -3.41 2.88
N ILE A 173 6.37 -3.40 4.00
CA ILE A 173 6.15 -4.56 4.86
C ILE A 173 4.83 -5.21 4.48
N LYS A 174 4.85 -6.50 4.09
CA LYS A 174 3.63 -7.27 3.80
C LYS A 174 2.78 -7.38 5.06
N VAL A 175 1.49 -7.04 4.96
CA VAL A 175 0.60 -7.01 6.13
C VAL A 175 -0.68 -7.82 5.97
N SER A 176 -1.14 -8.06 4.74
CA SER A 176 -2.38 -8.81 4.50
C SER A 176 -2.40 -9.40 3.09
N HIS A 177 -3.08 -10.52 2.93
CA HIS A 177 -3.28 -11.19 1.66
C HIS A 177 -4.74 -11.64 1.59
N ALA A 178 -5.37 -11.50 0.43
CA ALA A 178 -6.76 -11.87 0.24
C ALA A 178 -7.02 -12.34 -1.20
N GLN A 179 -8.12 -13.04 -1.36
CA GLN A 179 -8.59 -13.55 -2.64
C GLN A 179 -9.90 -12.84 -3.01
N GLY A 180 -9.88 -12.15 -4.14
CA GLY A 180 -11.05 -11.57 -4.77
C GLY A 180 -11.83 -12.61 -5.57
N GLU A 181 -13.09 -12.28 -5.81
CA GLU A 181 -14.01 -13.05 -6.63
C GLU A 181 -14.13 -12.47 -8.03
N LEU A 182 -14.44 -13.33 -8.99
CA LEU A 182 -14.79 -12.88 -10.34
C LEU A 182 -16.02 -11.99 -10.28
N GLU A 183 -15.96 -10.89 -11.00
CA GLU A 183 -17.13 -10.09 -11.26
C GLU A 183 -17.89 -10.65 -12.48
N PRO A 184 -19.12 -11.17 -12.30
CA PRO A 184 -19.89 -11.72 -13.41
C PRO A 184 -20.27 -10.68 -14.48
N LEU A 185 -20.46 -9.42 -14.09
CA LEU A 185 -20.76 -8.34 -15.02
C LEU A 185 -19.56 -7.90 -15.86
N GLY A 186 -18.36 -8.40 -15.58
CA GLY A 186 -17.14 -8.01 -16.29
C GLY A 186 -16.77 -6.55 -16.05
N PRO A 187 -16.06 -5.90 -16.99
CA PRO A 187 -15.56 -4.54 -16.80
C PRO A 187 -16.70 -3.52 -16.77
N GLU A 188 -16.50 -2.46 -16.00
CA GLU A 188 -17.41 -1.31 -15.89
C GLU A 188 -18.88 -1.70 -15.63
N GLN A 189 -19.12 -2.75 -14.83
CA GLN A 189 -20.46 -3.28 -14.52
C GLN A 189 -21.25 -3.72 -15.77
N GLY A 190 -20.56 -4.20 -16.80
CA GLY A 190 -21.16 -4.60 -18.07
C GLY A 190 -21.53 -3.41 -18.95
N MET A 191 -21.18 -2.18 -18.54
CA MET A 191 -21.32 -1.00 -19.37
C MET A 191 -20.33 -1.04 -20.54
N HIS A 192 -20.56 -0.18 -21.53
CA HIS A 192 -19.66 0.00 -22.68
C HIS A 192 -19.35 -1.29 -23.47
N GLY A 193 -20.29 -2.24 -23.48
CA GLY A 193 -20.19 -3.48 -24.24
C GLY A 193 -19.15 -4.46 -23.68
N GLY A 194 -18.80 -4.37 -22.39
CA GLY A 194 -17.82 -5.26 -21.78
C GLY A 194 -16.39 -4.99 -22.23
N ARG A 195 -16.10 -3.79 -22.76
CA ARG A 195 -14.77 -3.41 -23.21
C ARG A 195 -13.86 -3.13 -22.01
N TYR A 196 -12.69 -3.73 -22.02
CA TYR A 196 -11.63 -3.43 -21.05
C TYR A 196 -11.03 -2.04 -21.29
N ALA A 197 -10.48 -1.44 -20.23
CA ALA A 197 -9.89 -0.11 -20.24
C ALA A 197 -8.72 0.00 -21.24
N TYR A 198 -7.98 -1.09 -21.42
CA TYR A 198 -6.85 -1.20 -22.35
C TYR A 198 -6.88 -2.54 -23.09
N PRO A 199 -6.35 -2.61 -24.32
CA PRO A 199 -5.95 -3.87 -24.91
C PRO A 199 -4.73 -4.43 -24.16
N VAL A 200 -4.51 -5.75 -24.25
CA VAL A 200 -3.24 -6.36 -23.82
C VAL A 200 -2.12 -5.80 -24.70
N SER A 201 -1.04 -5.29 -24.08
CA SER A 201 0.10 -4.75 -24.81
C SER A 201 0.81 -5.84 -25.62
N GLU A 202 1.47 -5.48 -26.71
CA GLU A 202 2.24 -6.45 -27.51
C GLU A 202 3.40 -7.08 -26.71
N LYS A 203 3.96 -6.34 -25.74
CA LYS A 203 5.01 -6.84 -24.86
C LYS A 203 4.46 -7.88 -23.89
N ALA A 204 3.31 -7.59 -23.26
CA ALA A 204 2.64 -8.54 -22.38
C ALA A 204 2.17 -9.79 -23.12
N LYS A 205 1.65 -9.66 -24.35
CA LYS A 205 1.30 -10.81 -25.21
C LYS A 205 2.52 -11.71 -25.44
N ARG A 206 3.64 -11.16 -25.92
CA ARG A 206 4.87 -11.94 -26.13
C ARG A 206 5.37 -12.62 -24.86
N TYR A 207 5.29 -11.92 -23.71
CA TYR A 207 5.66 -12.50 -22.43
C TYR A 207 4.76 -13.69 -22.08
N ILE A 208 3.43 -13.50 -22.17
CA ILE A 208 2.42 -14.51 -21.82
C ILE A 208 2.53 -15.72 -22.77
N ASP A 209 2.78 -15.52 -24.05
CA ASP A 209 2.97 -16.61 -25.01
C ASP A 209 4.20 -17.46 -24.67
N LYS A 210 5.25 -16.83 -24.14
CA LYS A 210 6.51 -17.52 -23.79
C LYS A 210 6.47 -18.19 -22.42
N PHE A 211 5.92 -17.52 -21.41
CA PHE A 211 6.04 -17.91 -20.00
C PHE A 211 4.70 -18.21 -19.31
N GLY A 212 3.58 -17.88 -19.96
CA GLY A 212 2.27 -17.92 -19.35
C GLY A 212 2.04 -16.82 -18.31
N ILE A 213 0.81 -16.80 -17.77
CA ILE A 213 0.49 -16.00 -16.59
C ILE A 213 0.90 -16.83 -15.36
N PRO A 214 1.80 -16.32 -14.48
CA PRO A 214 2.34 -17.08 -13.37
C PRO A 214 1.38 -17.05 -12.16
N TYR A 215 0.20 -17.64 -12.30
CA TYR A 215 -0.76 -17.79 -11.21
C TYR A 215 -0.09 -18.43 -9.97
N GLY A 216 -0.47 -17.96 -8.78
CA GLY A 216 0.10 -18.43 -7.51
C GLY A 216 1.51 -17.92 -7.19
N SER A 217 2.08 -17.00 -7.97
CA SER A 217 3.40 -16.42 -7.72
C SER A 217 3.37 -15.10 -6.91
N TRP A 218 2.18 -14.63 -6.51
CA TRP A 218 1.94 -13.32 -5.87
C TRP A 218 1.42 -13.43 -4.45
#